data_AF-J3JV77-F1
#
_entry.id   AF-J3JV77-F1
#
_cell.length_a   1.000
_cell.length_b   1.000
_cell.length_c   1.000
_cell.angle_alpha   90.00
_cell.angle_beta   90.00
_cell.angle_gamma   90.00
#
_symmetry.space_group_name_H-M   'P 1'
#
loop_
_entity.id
_entity.type
_entity.pdbx_description
1 polymer ?
#
loop_
_entity_poly.entity_id
_entity_poly.type
_entity_poly.pdbx_seq_one_letter_code
_entity_poly.pdbx_strand_id
1 'polypeptide(L)'
;MSPKLPISDVWIARRLQRNNSRGFIWLQNVSKHRSVEIGIFVIVVILFFIVLMVLLVRGRSPAVVSNPSNDLTTSSQKDTNLRMVSRYEWVAQPPIKKTTTLQTPVPYVIIHHTATEFCTSQAQCVFHVRQIQTFHIESRGWFDIAYNFLVGGDGAAYEGRGWTGEGAHTLYWNKNSIGIAFVGTFLTTAPPEIQILACQKLIDLGVKLGYIQQNYTLLGARQLFATESPGLALFEIIKKWDHWHSL
;
A
#
# COMPACT_ATOMS: atom_id res chain seq x y z
N MET A 1 -73.62 35.09 54.12
CA MET A 1 -74.13 35.79 52.92
C MET A 1 -73.10 35.58 51.83
N SER A 2 -73.33 34.61 50.93
CA SER A 2 -72.39 34.23 49.86
C SER A 2 -72.52 35.20 48.68
N PRO A 3 -71.45 35.87 48.23
CA PRO A 3 -71.56 36.77 47.10
C PRO A 3 -71.64 35.95 45.82
N LYS A 4 -72.77 36.06 45.10
CA LYS A 4 -72.94 35.54 43.74
C LYS A 4 -72.07 36.36 42.79
N LEU A 5 -71.19 35.69 42.05
CA LEU A 5 -70.42 36.27 40.95
C LEU A 5 -71.36 36.75 39.82
N PRO A 6 -71.04 37.87 39.16
CA PRO A 6 -71.87 38.45 38.09
C PRO A 6 -71.86 37.57 36.82
N ILE A 7 -73.02 37.52 36.16
CA ILE A 7 -73.31 36.63 35.01
C ILE A 7 -72.38 36.89 33.80
N SER A 8 -71.76 38.07 33.69
CA SER A 8 -70.81 38.43 32.64
C SER A 8 -69.51 37.63 32.67
N ASP A 9 -69.06 37.22 33.85
CA ASP A 9 -67.73 36.59 34.02
C ASP A 9 -67.76 35.09 33.68
N VAL A 10 -68.93 34.47 33.79
CA VAL A 10 -69.14 33.06 33.41
C VAL A 10 -69.03 32.88 31.88
N TRP A 11 -69.44 33.89 31.10
CA TRP A 11 -69.35 33.85 29.63
C TRP A 11 -67.91 34.05 29.14
N ILE A 12 -67.13 34.91 29.79
CA ILE A 12 -65.73 35.16 29.43
C ILE A 12 -64.87 33.93 29.79
N ALA A 13 -65.06 33.35 30.98
CA ALA A 13 -64.35 32.13 31.39
C ALA A 13 -64.66 30.92 30.46
N ARG A 14 -65.93 30.73 30.06
CA ARG A 14 -66.33 29.67 29.10
C ARG A 14 -65.83 29.90 27.67
N ARG A 15 -65.51 31.14 27.29
CA ARG A 15 -64.96 31.47 25.97
C ARG A 15 -63.45 31.24 25.92
N LEU A 16 -62.74 31.53 27.01
CA LEU A 16 -61.31 31.27 27.16
C LEU A 16 -60.99 29.77 27.23
N GLN A 17 -61.78 28.96 27.95
CA GLN A 17 -61.62 27.50 27.98
C GLN A 17 -61.87 26.82 26.62
N ARG A 18 -62.79 27.34 25.80
CA ARG A 18 -63.09 26.81 24.46
C ARG A 18 -62.02 27.14 23.41
N ASN A 19 -61.34 28.28 23.54
CA ASN A 19 -60.26 28.67 22.62
C ASN A 19 -58.96 27.91 22.93
N ASN A 20 -58.67 27.64 24.21
CA ASN A 20 -57.45 26.92 24.62
C ASN A 20 -57.45 25.45 24.18
N SER A 21 -58.62 24.79 24.20
CA SER A 21 -58.79 23.41 23.74
C SER A 21 -58.66 23.26 22.22
N ARG A 22 -59.11 24.24 21.43
CA ARG A 22 -58.95 24.23 19.97
C ARG A 22 -57.50 24.47 19.52
N GLY A 23 -56.76 25.34 20.21
CA GLY A 23 -55.33 25.58 19.93
C GLY A 23 -54.45 24.36 20.22
N PHE A 24 -54.74 23.63 21.30
CA PHE A 24 -54.02 22.40 21.66
C PHE A 24 -54.27 21.26 20.67
N ILE A 25 -55.50 21.09 20.19
CA ILE A 25 -55.86 20.10 19.15
C ILE A 25 -55.19 20.45 17.81
N TRP A 26 -55.13 21.73 17.43
CA TRP A 26 -54.45 22.17 16.21
C TRP A 26 -52.94 21.91 16.25
N LEU A 27 -52.27 22.22 17.37
CA LEU A 27 -50.83 21.94 17.55
C LEU A 27 -50.51 20.44 17.55
N GLN A 28 -51.37 19.61 18.17
CA GLN A 28 -51.23 18.15 18.10
C GLN A 28 -51.44 17.61 16.68
N ASN A 29 -52.38 18.17 15.91
CA ASN A 29 -52.64 17.72 14.55
C ASN A 29 -51.52 18.15 13.57
N VAL A 30 -50.98 19.37 13.69
CA VAL A 30 -49.84 19.84 12.90
C VAL A 30 -48.56 19.04 13.21
N SER A 31 -48.33 18.69 14.48
CA SER A 31 -47.23 17.80 14.90
C SER A 31 -47.37 16.41 14.28
N LYS A 32 -48.58 15.82 14.32
CA LYS A 32 -48.86 14.49 13.78
C LYS A 32 -48.70 14.44 12.25
N HIS A 33 -49.18 15.45 11.52
CA HIS A 33 -49.00 15.55 10.07
C HIS A 33 -47.51 15.64 9.69
N ARG A 34 -46.73 16.46 10.41
CA ARG A 34 -45.29 16.62 10.16
C ARG A 34 -44.48 15.37 10.52
N SER A 35 -44.86 14.62 11.56
CA SER A 35 -44.26 13.31 11.87
C SER A 35 -44.58 12.23 10.83
N VAL A 36 -45.79 12.25 10.25
CA VAL A 36 -46.17 11.33 9.17
C VAL A 36 -45.40 11.65 7.88
N GLU A 37 -45.24 12.93 7.53
CA GLU A 37 -44.44 13.34 6.36
C GLU A 37 -42.96 12.97 6.51
N ILE A 38 -42.37 13.18 7.69
CA ILE A 38 -40.99 12.73 7.98
C ILE A 38 -40.88 11.21 7.89
N GLY A 39 -41.87 10.47 8.42
CA GLY A 39 -41.92 9.02 8.33
C GLY A 39 -41.97 8.52 6.88
N ILE A 40 -42.82 9.12 6.05
CA ILE A 40 -42.92 8.81 4.61
C ILE A 40 -41.59 9.09 3.91
N PHE A 41 -40.95 10.23 4.18
CA PHE A 41 -39.66 10.58 3.59
C PHE A 41 -38.56 9.57 3.95
N VAL A 42 -38.47 9.18 5.22
CA VAL A 42 -37.50 8.16 5.68
C VAL A 42 -37.75 6.81 5.00
N ILE A 43 -39.02 6.39 4.86
CA ILE A 43 -39.37 5.14 4.16
C ILE A 43 -38.97 5.21 2.69
N VAL A 44 -39.23 6.32 2.00
CA VAL A 44 -38.84 6.50 0.59
C VAL A 44 -37.32 6.47 0.42
N VAL A 45 -36.57 7.09 1.32
CA VAL A 45 -35.09 7.06 1.29
C VAL A 45 -34.57 5.64 1.53
N ILE A 46 -35.12 4.90 2.50
CA ILE A 46 -34.74 3.50 2.75
C ILE A 46 -35.06 2.63 1.53
N LEU A 47 -36.25 2.78 0.93
CA LEU A 47 -36.63 2.05 -0.28
C LEU A 47 -35.72 2.40 -1.46
N PHE A 48 -35.32 3.66 -1.61
CA PHE A 48 -34.35 4.07 -2.62
C PHE A 48 -33.00 3.38 -2.43
N PHE A 49 -32.47 3.33 -1.21
CA PHE A 49 -31.22 2.62 -0.91
C PHE A 49 -31.34 1.11 -1.08
N ILE A 50 -32.48 0.50 -0.75
CA ILE A 50 -32.74 -0.94 -1.00
C ILE A 50 -32.78 -1.21 -2.50
N VAL A 51 -33.48 -0.39 -3.28
CA VAL A 51 -33.54 -0.53 -4.75
C VAL A 51 -32.15 -0.35 -5.35
N LEU A 52 -31.38 0.66 -4.90
CA LEU A 52 -30.01 0.87 -5.33
C LEU A 52 -29.11 -0.33 -4.99
N MET A 53 -29.21 -0.87 -3.77
CA MET A 53 -28.46 -2.05 -3.34
C MET A 53 -28.83 -3.28 -4.18
N VAL A 54 -30.11 -3.48 -4.47
CA VAL A 54 -30.60 -4.55 -5.35
C VAL A 54 -30.11 -4.35 -6.78
N LEU A 55 -30.06 -3.12 -7.31
CA LEU A 55 -29.51 -2.83 -8.64
C LEU A 55 -28.00 -3.07 -8.71
N LEU A 56 -27.26 -2.76 -7.65
CA LEU A 56 -25.82 -3.04 -7.53
C LEU A 56 -25.54 -4.56 -7.42
N VAL A 57 -26.41 -5.31 -6.73
CA VAL A 57 -26.31 -6.77 -6.66
C VAL A 57 -26.74 -7.44 -7.97
N ARG A 58 -27.71 -6.88 -8.69
CA ARG A 58 -28.18 -7.34 -10.01
C ARG A 58 -27.20 -7.04 -11.16
N GLY A 59 -26.20 -6.19 -10.94
CA GLY A 59 -25.08 -5.96 -11.87
C GLY A 59 -24.06 -7.11 -11.90
N ARG A 60 -24.19 -8.11 -11.01
CA ARG A 60 -23.34 -9.29 -11.00
C ARG A 60 -24.10 -10.46 -11.64
N SER A 61 -23.97 -10.58 -12.96
CA SER A 61 -24.41 -11.78 -13.66
C SER A 61 -23.77 -13.00 -13.00
N PRO A 62 -24.52 -14.08 -12.71
CA PRO A 62 -23.89 -15.35 -12.38
C PRO A 62 -23.10 -15.77 -13.63
N ALA A 63 -21.80 -15.98 -13.47
CA ALA A 63 -21.00 -16.59 -14.52
C ALA A 63 -21.67 -17.91 -14.91
N VAL A 64 -22.03 -18.05 -16.19
CA VAL A 64 -22.50 -19.30 -16.77
C VAL A 64 -21.38 -20.32 -16.59
N VAL A 65 -21.58 -21.28 -15.69
CA VAL A 65 -20.71 -22.45 -15.56
C VAL A 65 -21.06 -23.37 -16.74
N SER A 66 -20.32 -23.22 -17.84
CA SER A 66 -20.24 -24.27 -18.85
C SER A 66 -19.29 -25.33 -18.33
N ASN A 67 -19.82 -26.51 -17.99
CA ASN A 67 -19.03 -27.71 -17.80
C ASN A 67 -18.71 -28.31 -19.18
N PRO A 68 -17.43 -28.49 -19.52
CA PRO A 68 -17.02 -29.65 -20.28
C PRO A 68 -16.09 -30.50 -19.42
N SER A 69 -16.45 -31.78 -19.38
CA SER A 69 -15.76 -32.89 -18.76
C SER A 69 -14.26 -32.94 -19.12
N ASN A 70 -13.44 -33.29 -18.12
CA ASN A 70 -12.12 -33.89 -18.23
C ASN A 70 -11.02 -33.06 -18.91
N ASP A 71 -10.40 -32.17 -18.14
CA ASP A 71 -8.93 -32.06 -18.15
C ASP A 71 -8.45 -31.48 -16.81
N LEU A 72 -8.11 -32.37 -15.86
CA LEU A 72 -7.42 -32.00 -14.64
C LEU A 72 -5.91 -31.88 -14.89
N THR A 73 -5.53 -31.17 -15.96
CA THR A 73 -4.15 -30.76 -16.23
C THR A 73 -4.13 -29.45 -17.04
N THR A 74 -4.43 -28.32 -16.40
CA THR A 74 -4.05 -27.00 -16.96
C THR A 74 -3.59 -26.04 -15.88
N SER A 75 -2.27 -26.06 -15.68
CA SER A 75 -1.39 -24.94 -15.31
C SER A 75 -1.80 -24.03 -14.14
N SER A 76 -1.39 -24.42 -12.93
CA SER A 76 -0.76 -23.46 -12.01
C SER A 76 0.61 -23.06 -12.57
N GLN A 77 0.64 -22.31 -13.69
CA GLN A 77 1.79 -21.46 -13.99
C GLN A 77 1.60 -20.17 -13.18
N LYS A 78 2.02 -20.23 -11.92
CA LYS A 78 2.29 -19.06 -11.10
C LYS A 78 3.33 -18.24 -11.87
N ASP A 79 2.94 -17.06 -12.36
CA ASP A 79 3.76 -16.19 -13.22
C ASP A 79 5.23 -16.22 -12.78
N THR A 80 6.06 -16.82 -13.64
CA THR A 80 7.46 -17.13 -13.34
C THR A 80 8.36 -15.92 -13.58
N ASN A 81 7.83 -14.82 -14.11
CA ASN A 81 8.64 -13.66 -14.48
C ASN A 81 8.81 -12.68 -13.30
N LEU A 82 9.96 -12.03 -13.24
CA LEU A 82 10.21 -10.97 -12.26
C LEU A 82 9.49 -9.70 -12.70
N ARG A 83 8.60 -9.17 -11.86
CA ARG A 83 8.02 -7.84 -12.11
C ARG A 83 9.03 -6.76 -11.76
N MET A 84 9.52 -6.07 -12.80
CA MET A 84 10.32 -4.87 -12.68
C MET A 84 9.40 -3.65 -12.62
N VAL A 85 9.65 -2.74 -11.67
CA VAL A 85 8.98 -1.44 -11.55
C VAL A 85 10.01 -0.37 -11.83
N SER A 86 9.91 0.23 -13.00
CA SER A 86 10.81 1.29 -13.47
C SER A 86 10.68 2.56 -12.64
N ARG A 87 11.70 3.42 -12.73
CA ARG A 87 11.66 4.76 -12.11
C ARG A 87 10.42 5.58 -12.47
N TYR A 88 9.90 5.41 -13.68
CA TYR A 88 8.68 6.07 -14.11
C TYR A 88 7.45 5.54 -13.36
N GLU A 89 7.31 4.21 -13.25
CA GLU A 89 6.15 3.57 -12.63
C GLU A 89 6.02 3.84 -11.13
N TRP A 90 7.14 3.94 -10.41
CA TRP A 90 7.10 4.34 -8.99
C TRP A 90 7.20 5.85 -8.78
N VAL A 91 7.16 6.65 -9.85
CA VAL A 91 7.14 8.13 -9.82
C VAL A 91 8.37 8.68 -9.10
N ALA A 92 9.54 8.24 -9.52
CA ALA A 92 10.82 8.70 -9.02
C ALA A 92 11.00 10.20 -9.24
N GLN A 93 11.51 10.91 -8.23
CA GLN A 93 12.06 12.25 -8.49
C GLN A 93 13.33 12.12 -9.34
N PRO A 94 13.63 13.12 -10.18
CA PRO A 94 14.86 13.13 -10.96
C PRO A 94 16.08 13.21 -10.02
N PRO A 95 17.21 12.58 -10.39
CA PRO A 95 18.43 12.71 -9.61
C PRO A 95 18.95 14.15 -9.64
N ILE A 96 19.49 14.64 -8.52
CA ILE A 96 20.06 16.00 -8.38
C ILE A 96 21.26 16.19 -9.32
N LYS A 97 22.03 15.12 -9.55
CA LYS A 97 23.16 15.10 -10.48
C LYS A 97 23.17 13.78 -11.25
N LYS A 98 23.75 13.81 -12.46
CA LYS A 98 23.98 12.59 -13.24
C LYS A 98 24.87 11.63 -12.45
N THR A 99 24.40 10.39 -12.31
CA THR A 99 25.15 9.31 -11.66
C THR A 99 26.34 8.89 -12.52
N THR A 100 27.48 8.65 -11.89
CA THR A 100 28.65 8.01 -12.53
C THR A 100 28.24 6.68 -13.15
N THR A 101 28.81 6.33 -14.30
CA THR A 101 28.50 5.06 -14.98
C THR A 101 29.38 3.94 -14.44
N LEU A 102 28.77 2.80 -14.11
CA LEU A 102 29.47 1.58 -13.73
C LEU A 102 30.21 0.96 -14.92
N GLN A 103 31.39 0.41 -14.65
CA GLN A 103 32.05 -0.51 -15.58
C GLN A 103 31.42 -1.88 -15.40
N THR A 104 30.64 -2.31 -16.39
CA THR A 104 29.92 -3.59 -16.38
C THR A 104 30.61 -4.61 -17.30
N PRO A 105 30.52 -5.93 -17.01
CA PRO A 105 29.83 -6.55 -15.87
C PRO A 105 30.53 -6.33 -14.52
N VAL A 106 29.77 -6.01 -13.48
CA VAL A 106 30.33 -5.81 -12.13
C VAL A 106 30.62 -7.16 -11.44
N PRO A 107 31.70 -7.24 -10.64
CA PRO A 107 32.05 -8.46 -9.93
C PRO A 107 31.29 -8.69 -8.61
N TYR A 108 30.60 -7.69 -8.05
CA TYR A 108 29.99 -7.82 -6.72
C TYR A 108 28.49 -7.53 -6.73
N VAL A 109 27.75 -8.29 -5.92
CA VAL A 109 26.37 -7.98 -5.53
C VAL A 109 26.33 -7.82 -4.02
N ILE A 110 25.82 -6.68 -3.55
CA ILE A 110 25.78 -6.35 -2.12
C ILE A 110 24.33 -6.24 -1.65
N ILE A 111 23.95 -7.11 -0.72
CA ILE A 111 22.61 -7.16 -0.15
C ILE A 111 22.49 -6.25 1.07
N HIS A 112 21.43 -5.44 1.06
CA HIS A 112 21.04 -4.53 2.13
C HIS A 112 19.62 -4.81 2.60
N HIS A 113 19.25 -4.26 3.75
CA HIS A 113 17.86 -3.87 4.03
C HIS A 113 17.72 -2.35 4.01
N THR A 114 16.50 -1.85 3.93
CA THR A 114 16.24 -0.40 3.99
C THR A 114 16.12 0.13 5.41
N ALA A 115 15.96 -0.75 6.40
CA ALA A 115 15.63 -0.40 7.79
C ALA A 115 14.36 0.47 7.90
N THR A 116 13.41 0.24 6.97
CA THR A 116 12.08 0.87 6.98
C THR A 116 11.03 -0.10 7.49
N GLU A 117 9.78 0.38 7.57
CA GLU A 117 8.62 -0.50 7.63
C GLU A 117 8.55 -1.43 6.42
N PHE A 118 7.89 -2.57 6.62
CA PHE A 118 7.65 -3.58 5.61
C PHE A 118 6.43 -3.21 4.75
N CYS A 119 6.43 -3.64 3.48
CA CYS A 119 5.38 -3.34 2.51
C CYS A 119 4.81 -4.63 1.90
N THR A 120 3.50 -4.72 1.68
CA THR A 120 2.85 -5.94 1.15
C THR A 120 2.17 -5.72 -0.20
N SER A 121 1.70 -4.51 -0.46
CA SER A 121 1.08 -4.12 -1.74
C SER A 121 2.01 -3.22 -2.55
N GLN A 122 1.81 -3.18 -3.86
CA GLN A 122 2.56 -2.30 -4.75
C GLN A 122 2.45 -0.83 -4.33
N ALA A 123 1.25 -0.36 -3.93
CA ALA A 123 1.06 1.01 -3.48
C ALA A 123 1.89 1.35 -2.24
N GLN A 124 1.95 0.44 -1.25
CA GLN A 124 2.80 0.59 -0.07
C GLN A 124 4.29 0.58 -0.46
N CYS A 125 4.71 -0.37 -1.28
CA CYS A 125 6.12 -0.48 -1.68
C CYS A 125 6.57 0.74 -2.48
N VAL A 126 5.76 1.25 -3.42
CA VAL A 126 5.99 2.53 -4.11
C VAL A 126 6.13 3.67 -3.11
N PHE A 127 5.22 3.76 -2.12
CA PHE A 127 5.30 4.78 -1.08
C PHE A 127 6.65 4.70 -0.32
N HIS A 128 7.05 3.53 0.15
CA HIS A 128 8.32 3.39 0.88
C HIS A 128 9.54 3.68 0.00
N VAL A 129 9.57 3.21 -1.25
CA VAL A 129 10.68 3.49 -2.18
C VAL A 129 10.83 5.00 -2.42
N ARG A 130 9.71 5.72 -2.59
CA ARG A 130 9.71 7.18 -2.71
C ARG A 130 10.21 7.86 -1.43
N GLN A 131 9.76 7.42 -0.26
CA GLN A 131 10.24 7.96 1.02
C GLN A 131 11.75 7.73 1.21
N ILE A 132 12.26 6.56 0.82
CA ILE A 132 13.69 6.27 0.86
C ILE A 132 14.46 7.22 -0.08
N GLN A 133 13.97 7.45 -1.31
CA GLN A 133 14.60 8.40 -2.22
C GLN A 133 14.59 9.83 -1.65
N THR A 134 13.45 10.29 -1.16
CA THR A 134 13.29 11.60 -0.51
C THR A 134 14.26 11.75 0.66
N PHE A 135 14.33 10.78 1.56
CA PHE A 135 15.27 10.81 2.68
C PHE A 135 16.73 10.88 2.22
N HIS A 136 17.11 10.09 1.22
CA HIS A 136 18.47 10.11 0.66
C HIS A 136 18.82 11.46 0.05
N ILE A 137 17.91 12.07 -0.71
CA ILE A 137 18.16 13.36 -1.37
C ILE A 137 18.09 14.52 -0.37
N GLU A 138 16.95 14.66 0.31
CA GLU A 138 16.64 15.85 1.10
C GLU A 138 17.31 15.84 2.47
N SER A 139 17.37 14.68 3.13
CA SER A 139 17.95 14.58 4.47
C SER A 139 19.44 14.26 4.46
N ARG A 140 19.90 13.42 3.54
CA ARG A 140 21.33 13.04 3.45
C ARG A 140 22.14 13.85 2.43
N GLY A 141 21.50 14.64 1.58
CA GLY A 141 22.17 15.44 0.54
C GLY A 141 22.77 14.58 -0.58
N TRP A 142 22.29 13.35 -0.77
CA TRP A 142 22.76 12.47 -1.83
C TRP A 142 22.13 12.84 -3.17
N PHE A 143 22.75 12.43 -4.27
CA PHE A 143 22.27 12.81 -5.59
C PHE A 143 21.02 12.05 -6.03
N ASP A 144 20.80 10.87 -5.46
CA ASP A 144 19.66 9.99 -5.74
C ASP A 144 19.54 8.92 -4.65
N ILE A 145 18.50 8.09 -4.72
CA ILE A 145 18.38 6.85 -3.93
C ILE A 145 19.68 6.04 -4.00
N ALA A 146 20.14 5.50 -2.87
CA ALA A 146 21.47 4.90 -2.79
C ALA A 146 21.64 3.56 -3.51
N TYR A 147 20.56 2.79 -3.63
CA TYR A 147 20.59 1.43 -4.13
C TYR A 147 20.41 1.39 -5.64
N ASN A 148 21.01 0.40 -6.29
CA ASN A 148 20.75 0.11 -7.71
C ASN A 148 19.33 -0.41 -7.88
N PHE A 149 18.92 -1.31 -6.99
CA PHE A 149 17.58 -1.89 -6.97
C PHE A 149 17.09 -2.06 -5.54
N LEU A 150 15.77 -2.11 -5.39
CA LEU A 150 15.10 -2.48 -4.15
C LEU A 150 14.13 -3.63 -4.44
N VAL A 151 13.97 -4.58 -3.53
CA VAL A 151 12.95 -5.63 -3.65
C VAL A 151 11.87 -5.39 -2.61
N GLY A 152 10.63 -5.23 -3.08
CA GLY A 152 9.47 -5.00 -2.22
C GLY A 152 8.90 -6.30 -1.67
N GLY A 153 8.22 -6.23 -0.53
CA GLY A 153 7.51 -7.38 0.03
C GLY A 153 6.31 -7.84 -0.80
N ASP A 154 5.94 -7.06 -1.84
CA ASP A 154 5.00 -7.44 -2.91
C ASP A 154 5.65 -8.32 -4.00
N GLY A 155 6.93 -8.69 -3.84
CA GLY A 155 7.66 -9.58 -4.76
C GLY A 155 8.13 -8.91 -6.05
N ALA A 156 8.15 -7.58 -6.12
CA ALA A 156 8.69 -6.85 -7.28
C ALA A 156 10.06 -6.24 -7.02
N ALA A 157 10.81 -6.03 -8.10
CA ALA A 157 12.06 -5.29 -8.10
C ALA A 157 11.83 -3.85 -8.59
N TYR A 158 12.15 -2.88 -7.74
CA TYR A 158 12.04 -1.45 -7.99
C TYR A 158 13.40 -0.91 -8.45
N GLU A 159 13.42 -0.29 -9.62
CA GLU A 159 14.61 0.33 -10.19
C GLU A 159 15.02 1.57 -9.39
N GLY A 160 16.17 1.52 -8.72
CA GLY A 160 16.82 2.68 -8.12
C GLY A 160 17.72 3.36 -9.13
N ARG A 161 19.04 3.29 -8.92
CA ARG A 161 20.04 3.76 -9.90
C ARG A 161 20.21 2.85 -11.13
N GLY A 162 19.52 1.70 -11.13
CA GLY A 162 19.50 0.77 -12.25
C GLY A 162 20.83 0.05 -12.46
N TRP A 163 20.97 -0.57 -13.62
CA TRP A 163 22.11 -1.42 -13.96
C TRP A 163 23.42 -0.67 -14.21
N THR A 164 23.32 0.55 -14.73
CA THR A 164 24.49 1.31 -15.21
C THR A 164 24.90 2.43 -14.29
N GLY A 165 24.08 2.80 -13.30
CA GLY A 165 24.38 3.89 -12.37
C GLY A 165 25.17 3.42 -11.16
N GLU A 166 26.28 4.09 -10.83
CA GLU A 166 27.03 3.84 -9.60
C GLU A 166 26.16 4.10 -8.36
N GLY A 167 26.15 3.14 -7.43
CA GLY A 167 25.45 3.22 -6.15
C GLY A 167 25.94 4.33 -5.21
N ALA A 168 25.27 4.45 -4.07
CA ALA A 168 25.78 5.13 -2.88
C ALA A 168 25.54 4.30 -1.60
N HIS A 169 25.38 2.98 -1.76
CA HIS A 169 24.94 2.06 -0.71
C HIS A 169 26.09 1.48 0.13
N THR A 170 27.33 1.43 -0.39
CA THR A 170 28.47 0.84 0.30
C THR A 170 29.75 1.55 -0.10
N LEU A 171 30.28 2.36 0.84
CA LEU A 171 31.48 3.16 0.63
C LEU A 171 32.65 2.28 0.14
N TYR A 172 33.41 2.76 -0.85
CA TYR A 172 34.49 2.06 -1.56
C TYR A 172 34.08 0.92 -2.51
N TRP A 173 32.88 0.38 -2.37
CA TRP A 173 32.36 -0.71 -3.20
C TRP A 173 31.34 -0.26 -4.25
N ASN A 174 30.81 0.96 -4.17
CA ASN A 174 29.81 1.45 -5.11
C ASN A 174 30.25 1.33 -6.58
N LYS A 175 31.53 1.59 -6.88
CA LYS A 175 32.09 1.62 -8.25
C LYS A 175 32.17 0.25 -8.95
N ASN A 176 32.02 -0.85 -8.23
CA ASN A 176 32.19 -2.21 -8.74
C ASN A 176 31.11 -3.18 -8.24
N SER A 177 29.96 -2.67 -7.82
CA SER A 177 28.88 -3.51 -7.31
C SER A 177 27.50 -3.04 -7.73
N ILE A 178 26.56 -3.99 -7.74
CA ILE A 178 25.12 -3.72 -7.73
C ILE A 178 24.62 -3.89 -6.29
N GLY A 179 24.11 -2.80 -5.71
CA GLY A 179 23.46 -2.83 -4.40
C GLY A 179 21.98 -3.11 -4.50
N ILE A 180 21.51 -4.19 -3.85
CA ILE A 180 20.10 -4.57 -3.80
C ILE A 180 19.60 -4.48 -2.36
N ALA A 181 18.60 -3.65 -2.12
CA ALA A 181 18.01 -3.48 -0.78
C ALA A 181 16.64 -4.14 -0.65
N PHE A 182 16.46 -4.97 0.39
CA PHE A 182 15.16 -5.46 0.78
C PHE A 182 14.38 -4.36 1.51
N VAL A 183 13.21 -3.97 0.99
CA VAL A 183 12.33 -3.00 1.65
C VAL A 183 11.78 -3.63 2.93
N GLY A 184 12.20 -3.10 4.07
CA GLY A 184 11.85 -3.57 5.40
C GLY A 184 13.03 -3.60 6.37
N THR A 185 12.80 -4.17 7.56
CA THR A 185 13.79 -4.37 8.61
C THR A 185 13.85 -5.85 8.99
N PHE A 186 14.99 -6.50 8.73
CA PHE A 186 15.13 -7.96 8.86
C PHE A 186 16.15 -8.37 9.92
N LEU A 187 16.10 -7.72 11.10
CA LEU A 187 16.97 -8.06 12.23
C LEU A 187 16.58 -9.42 12.81
N THR A 188 15.31 -9.58 13.19
CA THR A 188 14.78 -10.78 13.84
C THR A 188 13.74 -11.53 13.02
N THR A 189 13.15 -10.86 12.03
CA THR A 189 12.10 -11.42 11.15
C THR A 189 12.67 -11.63 9.76
N ALA A 190 12.45 -12.81 9.19
CA ALA A 190 12.87 -13.12 7.83
C ALA A 190 11.98 -12.39 6.80
N PRO A 191 12.53 -11.97 5.64
CA PRO A 191 11.70 -11.53 4.53
C PRO A 191 10.82 -12.68 4.01
N PRO A 192 9.63 -12.39 3.47
CA PRO A 192 8.81 -13.42 2.86
C PRO A 192 9.49 -14.01 1.63
N GLU A 193 9.16 -15.26 1.35
CA GLU A 193 9.75 -16.03 0.25
C GLU A 193 9.62 -15.33 -1.11
N ILE A 194 8.50 -14.65 -1.37
CA ILE A 194 8.31 -13.92 -2.63
C ILE A 194 9.30 -12.77 -2.83
N GLN A 195 9.75 -12.13 -1.75
CA GLN A 195 10.74 -11.05 -1.80
C GLN A 195 12.15 -11.61 -2.00
N ILE A 196 12.45 -12.76 -1.37
CA ILE A 196 13.69 -13.52 -1.59
C ILE A 196 13.81 -13.96 -3.05
N LEU A 197 12.76 -14.60 -3.58
CA LEU A 197 12.70 -15.05 -4.97
C LEU A 197 12.82 -13.89 -5.95
N ALA A 198 12.24 -12.73 -5.65
CA ALA A 198 12.39 -11.53 -6.48
C ALA A 198 13.85 -11.07 -6.56
N CYS A 199 14.59 -11.11 -5.46
CA CYS A 199 16.01 -10.75 -5.43
C CYS A 199 16.85 -11.75 -6.24
N GLN A 200 16.63 -13.05 -6.06
CA GLN A 200 17.36 -14.08 -6.82
C GLN A 200 17.13 -13.93 -8.32
N LYS A 201 15.86 -13.81 -8.75
CA LYS A 201 15.53 -13.57 -10.17
C LYS A 201 16.13 -12.27 -10.72
N LEU A 202 16.24 -11.23 -9.88
CA LEU A 202 16.85 -9.97 -10.28
C LEU A 202 18.34 -10.15 -10.55
N ILE A 203 19.04 -10.89 -9.69
CA ILE A 203 20.46 -11.21 -9.88
C ILE A 203 20.64 -12.06 -11.14
N ASP A 204 19.84 -13.10 -11.32
CA ASP A 204 19.86 -13.95 -12.53
C ASP A 204 19.66 -13.13 -13.81
N LEU A 205 18.72 -12.17 -13.77
CA LEU A 205 18.47 -11.25 -14.87
C LEU A 205 19.69 -10.36 -15.15
N GLY A 206 20.32 -9.79 -14.12
CA GLY A 206 21.53 -8.96 -14.26
C GLY A 206 22.71 -9.74 -14.84
N VAL A 207 22.86 -11.01 -14.44
CA VAL A 207 23.86 -11.93 -15.00
C VAL A 207 23.54 -12.23 -16.48
N LYS A 208 22.29 -12.60 -16.79
CA LYS A 208 21.83 -12.88 -18.16
C LYS A 208 22.02 -11.70 -19.10
N LEU A 209 21.80 -10.48 -18.62
CA LEU A 209 21.95 -9.25 -19.41
C LEU A 209 23.41 -8.74 -19.50
N GLY A 210 24.36 -9.38 -18.81
CA GLY A 210 25.77 -8.98 -18.84
C GLY A 210 26.11 -7.76 -17.98
N TYR A 211 25.25 -7.40 -17.01
CA TYR A 211 25.53 -6.34 -16.04
C TYR A 211 26.25 -6.85 -14.79
N ILE A 212 26.06 -8.13 -14.45
CA ILE A 212 26.72 -8.83 -13.34
C ILE A 212 27.58 -9.96 -13.94
N GLN A 213 28.78 -10.16 -13.41
CA GLN A 213 29.66 -11.25 -13.88
C GLN A 213 29.06 -12.62 -13.56
N GLN A 214 29.33 -13.63 -14.39
CA GLN A 214 28.86 -15.00 -14.13
C GLN A 214 29.42 -15.59 -12.84
N ASN A 215 30.65 -15.23 -12.46
CA ASN A 215 31.33 -15.64 -11.24
C ASN A 215 31.33 -14.51 -10.18
N TYR A 216 30.26 -13.72 -10.10
CA TYR A 216 30.15 -12.64 -9.13
C TYR A 216 30.30 -13.15 -7.69
N THR A 217 30.62 -12.23 -6.79
CA THR A 217 30.69 -12.46 -5.34
C THR A 217 29.47 -11.81 -4.68
N LEU A 218 28.70 -12.60 -3.93
CA LEU A 218 27.57 -12.14 -3.14
C LEU A 218 28.01 -11.84 -1.71
N LEU A 219 27.69 -10.62 -1.23
CA LEU A 219 28.04 -10.15 0.11
C LEU A 219 26.83 -9.49 0.78
N GLY A 220 26.76 -9.59 2.10
CA GLY A 220 25.90 -8.75 2.93
C GLY A 220 26.63 -7.48 3.37
N ALA A 221 25.94 -6.34 3.41
CA ALA A 221 26.55 -5.05 3.73
C ALA A 221 27.42 -5.03 5.00
N ARG A 222 26.99 -5.75 6.06
CA ARG A 222 27.72 -5.88 7.34
C ARG A 222 29.10 -6.51 7.23
N GLN A 223 29.42 -7.20 6.14
CA GLN A 223 30.77 -7.72 5.89
C GLN A 223 31.76 -6.61 5.51
N LEU A 224 31.27 -5.45 5.06
CA LEU A 224 32.08 -4.43 4.41
C LEU A 224 32.29 -3.18 5.25
N PHE A 225 31.42 -2.92 6.21
CA PHE A 225 31.52 -1.82 7.16
C PHE A 225 30.61 -2.07 8.37
N ALA A 226 30.79 -1.29 9.44
CA ALA A 226 30.01 -1.41 10.67
C ALA A 226 28.55 -1.00 10.46
N THR A 227 27.70 -1.98 10.14
CA THR A 227 26.24 -1.82 9.98
C THR A 227 25.52 -3.11 10.38
N GLU A 228 24.26 -2.98 10.80
CA GLU A 228 23.38 -4.13 11.00
C GLU A 228 22.80 -4.67 9.68
N SER A 229 22.83 -3.90 8.60
CA SER A 229 22.32 -4.28 7.28
C SER A 229 23.05 -5.53 6.73
N PRO A 230 22.37 -6.53 6.14
CA PRO A 230 20.96 -6.58 5.78
C PRO A 230 20.02 -7.05 6.91
N GLY A 231 20.50 -7.12 8.14
CA GLY A 231 19.83 -7.68 9.31
C GLY A 231 20.11 -9.16 9.47
N LEU A 232 20.18 -9.63 10.73
CA LEU A 232 20.65 -10.98 11.04
C LEU A 232 19.78 -12.07 10.38
N ALA A 233 18.45 -11.94 10.42
CA ALA A 233 17.55 -12.92 9.82
C ALA A 233 17.74 -13.06 8.30
N LEU A 234 17.87 -11.95 7.57
CA LEU A 234 18.16 -11.99 6.13
C LEU A 234 19.61 -12.43 5.85
N PHE A 235 20.56 -12.03 6.69
CA PHE A 235 21.97 -12.42 6.55
C PHE A 235 22.16 -13.94 6.62
N GLU A 236 21.50 -14.63 7.56
CA GLU A 236 21.54 -16.09 7.66
C GLU A 236 20.88 -16.82 6.48
N ILE A 237 20.01 -16.15 5.74
CA ILE A 237 19.40 -16.69 4.52
C ILE A 237 20.37 -16.57 3.34
N ILE A 238 20.95 -15.38 3.10
CA ILE A 238 21.83 -15.16 1.94
C ILE A 238 23.15 -15.93 2.02
N LYS A 239 23.60 -16.31 3.24
CA LYS A 239 24.74 -17.22 3.45
C LYS A 239 24.60 -18.57 2.78
N LYS A 240 23.36 -18.96 2.43
CA LYS A 240 23.03 -20.24 1.81
C LYS A 240 22.84 -20.13 0.30
N TRP A 241 22.92 -18.92 -0.27
CA TRP A 241 22.76 -18.70 -1.69
C TRP A 241 24.05 -19.03 -2.43
N ASP A 242 23.91 -19.33 -3.72
CA ASP A 242 25.05 -19.42 -4.63
C ASP A 242 25.83 -18.10 -4.63
N HIS A 243 27.13 -18.19 -4.93
CA HIS A 243 28.05 -17.06 -4.96
C HIS A 243 28.30 -16.36 -3.61
N TRP A 244 27.73 -16.85 -2.51
CA TRP A 244 28.07 -16.35 -1.17
C TRP A 244 29.57 -16.50 -0.87
N HIS A 245 30.16 -15.43 -0.33
CA HIS A 245 31.55 -15.45 0.11
C HIS A 245 31.67 -15.06 1.58
N SER A 246 32.34 -15.92 2.36
CA SER A 246 32.76 -15.60 3.72
C SER A 246 34.08 -14.82 3.64
N LEU A 247 34.07 -13.60 4.18
CA LEU A 247 35.29 -12.84 4.48
C LEU A 247 35.95 -13.34 5.77
#